data_AF-A0A3M7R1J3-F1
#
_entry.id   AF-A0A3M7R1J3-F1
#
_cell.length_a   1.000
_cell.length_b   1.000
_cell.length_c   1.000
_cell.angle_alpha   90.00
_cell.angle_beta   90.00
_cell.angle_gamma   90.00
#
_symmetry.space_group_name_H-M   'P 1'
#
loop_
_entity.id
_entity.type
_entity.pdbx_description
1 polymer ?
#
loop_
_entity_poly.entity_id
_entity_poly.type
_entity_poly.pdbx_seq_one_letter_code
_entity_poly.pdbx_strand_id
1 'polypeptide(L)'
;MIYLTISLTIGRGKVKSHLSWKFFFESILDHRISPKPEHHPNKFKIDDGKKSATLRFHFLPTNITDQTIARFINHLKLKDLEIKEISNEKFKEDGWTEINNGIKRVRILYPIEINEQIQNLVGPTTVFGLKTSITISGQQQRCFFCLDPNNTIKNCPIKKLECTNCKLKGHPAIKCSMAEKIKSMEREKIDYTELAVDDDLPTL
;
A
#
# COMPACT_ATOMS: atom_id res chain seq x y z
N MET A 1 13.53 10.04 11.33
CA MET A 1 12.99 9.98 9.95
C MET A 1 14.14 9.65 9.03
N ILE A 2 14.16 8.46 8.42
CA ILE A 2 15.19 8.09 7.44
C ILE A 2 14.59 8.33 6.05
N TYR A 3 15.09 9.34 5.36
CA TYR A 3 14.70 9.66 3.98
C TYR A 3 15.54 8.80 3.03
N LEU A 4 14.89 7.93 2.27
CA LEU A 4 15.55 7.21 1.19
C LEU A 4 15.46 8.05 -0.10
N THR A 5 16.58 8.65 -0.48
CA THR A 5 16.71 9.39 -1.74
C THR A 5 17.01 8.41 -2.85
N ILE A 6 16.05 8.18 -3.76
CA ILE A 6 16.30 7.39 -4.98
C ILE A 6 16.65 8.39 -6.09
N SER A 7 17.91 8.39 -6.52
CA SER A 7 18.36 9.14 -7.71
C SER A 7 18.19 8.24 -8.94
N LEU A 8 17.21 8.55 -9.78
CA LEU A 8 17.10 7.95 -11.12
C LEU A 8 17.82 8.84 -12.12
N THR A 9 18.89 8.32 -12.73
CA THR A 9 19.60 8.99 -13.82
C THR A 9 18.98 8.54 -15.14
N ILE A 10 18.12 9.37 -15.72
CA ILE A 10 17.71 9.26 -17.12
C ILE A 10 18.44 10.40 -17.86
N GLY A 11 18.91 10.12 -19.07
CA GLY A 11 19.87 10.93 -19.84
C GLY A 11 19.78 12.45 -19.67
N ARG A 12 20.96 13.06 -19.48
CA ARG A 12 21.24 14.52 -19.48
C ARG A 12 20.16 15.40 -18.85
N GLY A 13 19.93 15.19 -17.55
CA GLY A 13 19.21 16.14 -16.70
C GLY A 13 18.90 15.52 -15.34
N LYS A 14 19.51 16.04 -14.26
CA LYS A 14 19.15 15.63 -12.89
C LYS A 14 17.79 16.25 -12.54
N VAL A 15 16.69 15.56 -12.85
CA VAL A 15 15.35 15.94 -12.38
C VAL A 15 15.15 15.32 -10.98
N LYS A 16 15.23 16.15 -9.94
CA LYS A 16 14.79 15.76 -8.59
C LYS A 16 13.27 15.72 -8.57
N SER A 17 12.66 14.56 -8.74
CA SER A 17 11.21 14.39 -8.54
C SER A 17 10.94 13.91 -7.11
N HIS A 18 10.28 14.77 -6.31
CA HIS A 18 9.72 14.40 -5.02
C HIS A 18 8.42 13.63 -5.23
N LEU A 19 8.48 12.31 -5.42
CA LEU A 19 7.28 11.49 -5.53
C LEU A 19 6.72 11.18 -4.13
N SER A 20 5.60 11.83 -3.79
CA SER A 20 4.78 11.48 -2.62
C SER A 20 4.19 10.07 -2.78
N TRP A 21 4.19 9.28 -1.70
CA TRP A 21 3.60 7.93 -1.60
C TRP A 21 2.18 7.81 -2.18
N LYS A 22 1.42 8.90 -2.11
CA LYS A 22 0.05 8.98 -2.65
C LYS A 22 0.05 8.69 -4.16
N PHE A 23 1.03 9.20 -4.88
CA PHE A 23 1.12 9.09 -6.34
C PHE A 23 1.64 7.73 -6.83
N PHE A 24 2.55 7.07 -6.10
CA PHE A 24 3.08 5.77 -6.54
C PHE A 24 2.03 4.66 -6.47
N PHE A 25 1.23 4.62 -5.40
CA PHE A 25 0.12 3.69 -5.30
C PHE A 25 -1.04 4.05 -6.25
N GLU A 26 -1.35 5.34 -6.43
CA GLU A 26 -2.36 5.76 -7.41
C GLU A 26 -1.99 5.36 -8.84
N SER A 27 -0.73 5.53 -9.25
CA SER A 27 -0.27 5.17 -10.60
C SER A 27 -0.25 3.65 -10.86
N ILE A 28 0.13 2.83 -9.86
CA ILE A 28 0.11 1.36 -9.98
C ILE A 28 -1.32 0.80 -9.94
N LEU A 29 -2.21 1.42 -9.15
CA LEU A 29 -3.62 0.99 -9.02
C LEU A 29 -4.50 1.42 -10.19
N ASP A 30 -4.15 2.49 -10.92
CA ASP A 30 -4.87 2.88 -12.14
C ASP A 30 -4.49 2.05 -13.37
N HIS A 31 -3.28 1.44 -13.41
CA HIS A 31 -2.81 0.66 -14.56
C HIS A 31 -2.80 -0.86 -14.41
N ARG A 32 -3.17 -1.42 -13.26
CA ARG A 32 -3.41 -2.87 -13.14
C ARG A 32 -4.88 -3.15 -12.86
N ILE A 33 -5.54 -3.67 -13.88
CA ILE A 33 -6.73 -4.52 -13.75
C ILE A 33 -6.34 -5.61 -12.74
N SER A 34 -6.67 -5.42 -11.46
CA SER A 34 -6.82 -6.57 -10.58
C SER A 34 -7.99 -7.34 -11.18
N PRO A 35 -7.82 -8.60 -11.62
CA PRO A 35 -8.94 -9.40 -12.06
C PRO A 35 -10.01 -9.36 -10.96
N LYS A 36 -11.28 -9.19 -11.36
CA LYS A 36 -12.40 -9.27 -10.43
C LYS A 36 -12.18 -10.48 -9.52
N PRO A 37 -12.27 -10.33 -8.18
CA PRO A 37 -12.16 -11.49 -7.32
C PRO A 37 -13.28 -12.44 -7.74
N GLU A 38 -12.92 -13.59 -8.30
CA GLU A 38 -13.87 -14.68 -8.44
C GLU A 38 -14.40 -14.97 -7.04
N HIS A 39 -15.72 -14.81 -6.90
CA HIS A 39 -16.46 -15.17 -5.69
C HIS A 39 -16.43 -16.68 -5.55
N HIS A 40 -15.30 -17.21 -5.09
CA HIS A 40 -15.25 -18.57 -4.58
C HIS A 40 -15.88 -18.52 -3.20
N PRO A 41 -17.00 -19.23 -2.94
CA PRO A 41 -17.57 -19.30 -1.61
C PRO A 41 -16.49 -19.84 -0.67
N ASN A 42 -16.13 -19.05 0.34
CA ASN A 42 -15.18 -19.43 1.37
C ASN A 42 -15.68 -20.70 2.06
N LYS A 43 -15.20 -21.86 1.61
CA LYS A 43 -15.19 -23.06 2.46
C LYS A 43 -13.96 -22.95 3.34
N PHE A 44 -14.06 -22.14 4.41
CA PHE A 44 -13.14 -22.28 5.53
C PHE A 44 -13.30 -23.72 6.03
N LYS A 45 -12.33 -24.60 5.73
CA LYS A 45 -12.27 -25.91 6.38
C LYS A 45 -11.86 -25.64 7.81
N ILE A 46 -12.81 -25.81 8.73
CA ILE A 46 -12.57 -25.84 10.17
C ILE A 46 -12.29 -27.30 10.47
N ASP A 47 -11.04 -27.63 10.76
CA ASP A 47 -10.64 -28.92 11.31
C ASP A 47 -10.18 -28.65 12.75
N ASP A 48 -10.75 -29.36 13.72
CA ASP A 48 -10.32 -29.36 15.13
C ASP A 48 -10.14 -27.98 15.78
N GLY A 49 -11.08 -27.05 15.56
CA GLY A 49 -11.06 -25.70 16.16
C GLY A 49 -10.01 -24.74 15.56
N LYS A 50 -9.24 -25.19 14.55
CA LYS A 50 -8.28 -24.37 13.83
C LYS A 50 -8.84 -23.96 12.45
N LYS A 51 -8.55 -22.71 12.06
CA LYS A 51 -8.83 -22.16 10.74
C LYS A 51 -7.58 -22.18 9.87
N SER A 52 -7.77 -22.53 8.60
CA SER A 52 -6.73 -22.40 7.56
C SER A 52 -6.98 -21.14 6.72
N ALA A 53 -5.95 -20.34 6.49
CA ALA A 53 -5.99 -19.22 5.55
C ALA A 53 -4.72 -19.17 4.70
N THR A 54 -4.80 -18.51 3.54
CA THR A 54 -3.60 -18.19 2.75
C THR A 54 -3.41 -16.68 2.70
N LEU A 55 -2.31 -16.20 3.25
CA LEU A 55 -1.85 -14.82 3.13
C LEU A 55 -1.11 -14.65 1.80
N ARG A 56 -1.37 -13.57 1.08
CA ARG A 56 -0.66 -13.16 -0.14
C ARG A 56 0.06 -11.86 0.15
N PHE A 57 1.37 -11.87 -0.01
CA PHE A 57 2.24 -10.70 0.14
C PHE A 57 2.53 -10.13 -1.24
N HIS A 58 2.07 -8.90 -1.48
CA HIS A 58 2.21 -8.19 -2.74
C HIS A 58 3.38 -7.21 -2.70
N PHE A 59 3.88 -6.84 -3.87
CA PHE A 59 4.90 -5.79 -4.04
C PHE A 59 6.24 -6.08 -3.34
N LEU A 60 6.54 -7.36 -3.13
CA LEU A 60 7.85 -7.77 -2.64
C LEU A 60 8.80 -8.00 -3.82
N PRO A 61 10.11 -7.77 -3.65
CA PRO A 61 11.14 -8.21 -4.59
C PRO A 61 11.08 -9.74 -4.81
N THR A 62 11.34 -10.18 -6.04
CA THR A 62 11.30 -11.61 -6.41
C THR A 62 12.35 -12.46 -5.70
N ASN A 63 13.45 -11.84 -5.26
CA ASN A 63 14.53 -12.50 -4.53
C ASN A 63 14.28 -12.62 -3.02
N ILE A 64 13.08 -12.28 -2.53
CA ILE A 64 12.77 -12.42 -1.11
C ILE A 64 12.70 -13.90 -0.70
N THR A 65 13.41 -14.24 0.37
CA THR A 65 13.50 -15.62 0.86
C THR A 65 12.29 -15.99 1.70
N ASP A 66 11.95 -17.28 1.70
CA ASP A 66 10.87 -17.80 2.53
C ASP A 66 11.19 -17.66 4.03
N GLN A 67 12.47 -17.73 4.39
CA GLN A 67 12.94 -17.48 5.75
C GLN A 67 12.65 -16.04 6.22
N THR A 68 12.78 -15.05 5.33
CA THR A 68 12.41 -13.67 5.63
C THR A 68 10.93 -13.60 5.99
N ILE A 69 10.05 -14.19 5.18
CA ILE A 69 8.60 -14.17 5.42
C ILE A 69 8.24 -14.93 6.70
N ALA A 70 8.85 -16.09 6.93
CA ALA A 70 8.66 -16.86 8.16
C ALA A 70 9.09 -16.08 9.41
N ARG A 71 10.24 -15.40 9.37
CA ARG A 71 10.71 -14.54 10.47
C ARG A 71 9.76 -13.39 10.74
N PHE A 72 9.21 -12.75 9.71
CA PHE A 72 8.20 -11.70 9.88
C PHE A 72 6.97 -12.24 10.63
N ILE A 73 6.42 -13.37 10.19
CA ILE A 73 5.22 -13.96 10.81
C ILE A 73 5.50 -14.37 12.25
N ASN A 74 6.64 -15.02 12.51
CA ASN A 74 7.03 -15.42 13.87
C ASN A 74 7.25 -14.21 14.80
N HIS A 75 7.70 -13.07 14.26
CA HIS A 75 7.85 -11.83 15.00
C HIS A 75 6.52 -11.22 15.46
N LEU A 76 5.39 -11.55 14.79
CA LEU A 76 4.06 -11.10 15.20
C LEU A 76 3.62 -11.72 16.54
N LYS A 77 4.29 -12.80 17.00
CA LYS A 77 3.99 -13.50 18.27
C LYS A 77 2.51 -13.87 18.44
N LEU A 78 1.87 -14.28 17.34
CA LEU A 78 0.48 -14.71 17.35
C LEU A 78 0.37 -16.10 17.96
N LYS A 79 -0.57 -16.28 18.89
CA LYS A 79 -0.73 -17.51 19.68
C LYS A 79 -1.07 -18.70 18.78
N ASP A 80 -0.30 -19.79 18.92
CA ASP A 80 -0.50 -21.08 18.25
C ASP A 80 -0.69 -21.00 16.72
N LEU A 81 -0.09 -19.98 16.09
CA LEU A 81 -0.06 -19.84 14.64
C LEU A 81 1.03 -20.73 14.06
N GLU A 82 0.65 -21.55 13.10
CA GLU A 82 1.55 -22.44 12.37
C GLU A 82 1.63 -22.05 10.89
N ILE A 83 2.86 -21.94 10.37
CA ILE A 83 3.11 -21.81 8.93
C ILE A 83 3.16 -23.22 8.34
N LYS A 84 2.22 -23.56 7.47
CA LYS A 84 2.18 -24.87 6.78
C LYS A 84 3.00 -24.89 5.50
N GLU A 85 2.95 -23.79 4.74
CA GLU A 85 3.58 -23.72 3.42
C GLU A 85 3.91 -22.27 3.08
N ILE A 86 5.07 -22.04 2.47
CA ILE A 86 5.42 -20.79 1.79
C ILE A 86 5.73 -21.14 0.35
N SER A 87 5.06 -20.48 -0.60
CA SER A 87 5.25 -20.72 -2.02
C SER A 87 5.15 -19.44 -2.83
N ASN A 88 5.74 -19.46 -4.04
CA ASN A 88 5.60 -18.38 -5.00
C ASN A 88 4.31 -18.55 -5.80
N GLU A 89 3.56 -17.47 -6.02
CA GLU A 89 2.43 -17.52 -6.93
C GLU A 89 2.94 -17.48 -8.38
N LYS A 90 2.58 -18.52 -9.12
CA LYS A 90 2.94 -18.66 -10.53
C LYS A 90 1.96 -17.89 -11.40
N PHE A 91 2.47 -17.35 -12.49
CA PHE A 91 1.65 -16.75 -13.52
C PHE A 91 0.76 -17.82 -14.16
N LYS A 92 -0.52 -17.51 -14.34
CA LYS A 92 -1.53 -18.45 -14.85
C LYS A 92 -1.86 -18.13 -16.31
N GLU A 93 -0.86 -18.21 -17.17
CA GLU A 93 -1.04 -18.09 -18.62
C GLU A 93 -0.37 -19.29 -19.30
N ASP A 94 -1.00 -19.81 -20.35
CA ASP A 94 -0.54 -21.01 -21.04
C ASP A 94 0.89 -20.80 -21.56
N GLY A 95 1.79 -21.72 -21.17
CA GLY A 95 3.21 -21.66 -21.51
C GLY A 95 4.12 -20.95 -20.49
N TRP A 96 3.58 -20.27 -19.46
CA TRP A 96 4.37 -19.49 -18.48
C TRP A 96 4.29 -20.03 -17.05
N THR A 97 4.33 -21.36 -16.89
CA THR A 97 4.12 -22.06 -15.60
C THR A 97 5.29 -21.93 -14.60
N GLU A 98 6.43 -21.40 -15.02
CA GLU A 98 7.62 -21.22 -14.18
C GLU A 98 7.85 -19.77 -13.75
N ILE A 99 7.12 -18.81 -14.34
CA ILE A 99 7.30 -17.40 -14.01
C ILE A 99 6.54 -17.05 -12.73
N ASN A 100 7.29 -16.52 -11.77
CA ASN A 100 6.74 -15.95 -10.54
C ASN A 100 6.15 -14.56 -10.82
N ASN A 101 4.91 -14.33 -10.38
CA ASN A 101 4.26 -13.02 -10.53
C ASN A 101 4.70 -11.99 -9.46
N GLY A 102 5.66 -12.35 -8.61
CA GLY A 102 6.18 -11.52 -7.51
C GLY A 102 5.34 -11.56 -6.24
N ILE A 103 4.36 -12.46 -6.14
CA ILE A 103 3.51 -12.64 -4.96
C ILE A 103 3.97 -13.86 -4.18
N LYS A 104 4.23 -13.69 -2.88
CA LYS A 104 4.48 -14.79 -1.95
C LYS A 104 3.17 -15.22 -1.30
N ARG A 105 2.86 -16.52 -1.37
CA ARG A 105 1.72 -17.14 -0.71
C ARG A 105 2.20 -17.87 0.54
N VAL A 106 1.50 -17.64 1.65
CA VAL A 106 1.79 -18.29 2.92
C VAL A 106 0.52 -18.92 3.45
N ARG A 107 0.51 -20.25 3.52
CA ARG A 107 -0.59 -21.00 4.13
C ARG A 107 -0.35 -21.09 5.62
N ILE A 108 -1.30 -20.57 6.39
CA ILE A 108 -1.26 -20.56 7.85
C ILE A 108 -2.42 -21.38 8.43
N LEU A 109 -2.17 -22.01 9.56
CA LEU A 109 -3.16 -22.65 10.41
C LEU A 109 -3.15 -21.92 11.76
N TYR A 110 -4.31 -21.55 12.28
CA TYR A 110 -4.40 -20.76 13.51
C TYR A 110 -5.69 -21.06 14.29
N PRO A 111 -5.71 -20.86 15.62
CA PRO A 111 -6.91 -21.08 16.42
C PRO A 111 -7.93 -19.95 16.19
N ILE A 112 -9.23 -20.27 16.26
CA ILE A 112 -10.32 -19.35 15.86
C ILE A 112 -10.32 -18.03 16.64
N GLU A 113 -9.82 -18.04 17.87
CA GLU A 113 -9.76 -16.91 18.80
C GLU A 113 -8.89 -15.77 18.27
N ILE A 114 -7.85 -16.08 17.48
CA ILE A 114 -6.97 -15.05 16.92
C ILE A 114 -7.41 -14.57 15.54
N ASN A 115 -8.61 -14.98 15.07
CA ASN A 115 -9.10 -14.63 13.74
C ASN A 115 -9.10 -13.11 13.50
N GLU A 116 -9.52 -12.30 14.47
CA GLU A 116 -9.49 -10.84 14.33
C GLU A 116 -8.07 -10.29 14.16
N GLN A 117 -7.08 -10.85 14.87
CA GLN A 117 -5.68 -10.48 14.72
C GLN A 117 -5.17 -10.80 13.31
N ILE A 118 -5.54 -11.96 12.76
CA ILE A 118 -5.24 -12.34 11.37
C ILE A 118 -5.91 -11.38 10.38
N GLN A 119 -7.17 -11.02 10.62
CA GLN A 119 -7.88 -10.04 9.78
C GLN A 119 -7.24 -8.64 9.83
N ASN A 120 -6.60 -8.28 10.93
CA ASN A 120 -5.90 -7.01 11.11
C ASN A 120 -4.53 -6.97 10.39
N LEU A 121 -4.00 -8.12 9.96
CA LEU A 121 -2.80 -8.15 9.10
C LEU A 121 -3.09 -7.68 7.67
N VAL A 122 -4.37 -7.67 7.25
CA VAL A 122 -4.76 -7.31 5.88
C VAL A 122 -4.62 -5.81 5.66
N GLY A 123 -3.88 -5.45 4.62
CA GLY A 123 -3.67 -4.07 4.19
C GLY A 123 -2.20 -3.73 3.91
N PRO A 124 -1.91 -2.45 3.64
CA PRO A 124 -0.56 -1.96 3.48
C PRO A 124 0.25 -2.09 4.78
N THR A 125 1.45 -2.64 4.68
CA THR A 125 2.34 -2.83 5.82
C THR A 125 3.81 -2.76 5.38
N THR A 126 4.73 -2.91 6.32
CA THR A 126 6.17 -2.93 6.08
C THR A 126 6.75 -4.24 6.59
N VAL A 127 7.37 -5.01 5.70
CA VAL A 127 8.05 -6.27 6.00
C VAL A 127 9.55 -6.05 5.77
N PHE A 128 10.34 -6.04 6.85
CA PHE A 128 11.79 -5.75 6.82
C PHE A 128 12.17 -4.47 6.06
N GLY A 129 11.43 -3.37 6.31
CA GLY A 129 11.65 -2.09 5.64
C GLY A 129 11.12 -2.02 4.20
N LEU A 130 10.64 -3.14 3.64
CA LEU A 130 10.01 -3.20 2.32
C LEU A 130 8.51 -2.95 2.46
N LYS A 131 8.02 -2.00 1.67
CA LYS A 131 6.60 -1.68 1.58
C LYS A 131 5.89 -2.83 0.88
N THR A 132 4.89 -3.39 1.52
CA THR A 132 4.12 -4.53 0.99
C THR A 132 2.65 -4.35 1.31
N SER A 133 1.80 -5.13 0.66
CA SER A 133 0.40 -5.24 1.06
C SER A 133 0.09 -6.71 1.29
N ILE A 134 -0.61 -7.00 2.39
CA ILE A 134 -1.05 -8.36 2.70
C ILE A 134 -2.54 -8.47 2.39
N THR A 135 -2.93 -9.56 1.72
CA THR A 135 -4.35 -9.90 1.48
C THR A 135 -4.60 -11.37 1.83
N ILE A 136 -5.82 -11.73 2.23
CA ILE A 136 -6.20 -13.13 2.44
C ILE A 136 -6.88 -13.65 1.15
N SER A 137 -6.44 -14.81 0.65
CA SER A 137 -7.08 -15.49 -0.49
C SER A 137 -8.56 -15.78 -0.20
N GLY A 138 -9.44 -15.49 -1.17
CA GLY A 138 -10.88 -15.73 -1.04
C GLY A 138 -11.65 -14.65 -0.26
N GLN A 139 -10.97 -13.60 0.21
CA GLN A 139 -11.64 -12.44 0.79
C GLN A 139 -11.73 -11.28 -0.21
N GLN A 140 -12.82 -10.52 -0.10
CA GLN A 140 -12.97 -9.26 -0.84
C GLN A 140 -11.85 -8.29 -0.43
N GLN A 141 -11.24 -7.65 -1.42
CA GLN A 141 -10.19 -6.67 -1.15
C GLN A 141 -10.79 -5.45 -0.46
N ARG A 142 -10.21 -5.08 0.68
CA ARG A 142 -10.52 -3.84 1.41
C ARG A 142 -9.89 -2.66 0.69
N CYS A 143 -10.47 -1.48 0.84
CA CYS A 143 -9.90 -0.26 0.29
C CYS A 143 -8.47 -0.03 0.80
N PHE A 144 -7.51 0.11 -0.10
CA PHE A 144 -6.11 0.39 0.26
C PHE A 144 -5.92 1.68 1.07
N PHE A 145 -6.90 2.59 1.04
CA PHE A 145 -6.82 3.87 1.73
C PHE A 145 -7.44 3.84 3.14
N CYS A 146 -8.69 3.40 3.25
CA CYS A 146 -9.42 3.41 4.52
C CYS A 146 -9.63 2.03 5.15
N LEU A 147 -9.17 0.96 4.49
CA LEU A 147 -9.31 -0.43 4.90
C LEU A 147 -10.76 -0.91 5.06
N ASP A 148 -11.73 -0.17 4.51
CA ASP A 148 -13.14 -0.54 4.52
C ASP A 148 -13.41 -1.56 3.40
N PRO A 149 -14.10 -2.69 3.68
CA PRO A 149 -14.46 -3.68 2.66
C PRO A 149 -15.50 -3.19 1.65
N ASN A 150 -16.31 -2.17 1.98
CA ASN A 150 -17.47 -1.78 1.20
C ASN A 150 -17.15 -0.80 0.06
N ASN A 151 -15.92 -0.27 0.01
CA ASN A 151 -15.53 0.70 -0.99
C ASN A 151 -14.18 0.36 -1.62
N THR A 152 -13.94 0.94 -2.79
CA THR A 152 -12.65 0.88 -3.47
C THR A 152 -11.90 2.19 -3.28
N ILE A 153 -10.63 2.25 -3.67
CA ILE A 153 -9.85 3.50 -3.61
C ILE A 153 -10.47 4.62 -4.46
N LYS A 154 -11.14 4.27 -5.56
CA LYS A 154 -11.82 5.22 -6.46
C LYS A 154 -13.05 5.85 -5.79
N ASN A 155 -13.77 5.05 -5.00
CA ASN A 155 -15.00 5.46 -4.33
C ASN A 155 -14.81 5.70 -2.82
N CYS A 156 -13.57 5.88 -2.37
CA CYS A 156 -13.28 6.08 -0.95
C CYS A 156 -13.76 7.48 -0.48
N PRO A 157 -14.65 7.57 0.53
CA PRO A 157 -15.17 8.85 1.01
C PRO A 157 -14.08 9.66 1.73
N ILE A 158 -13.19 8.98 2.47
CA ILE A 158 -12.10 9.65 3.20
C ILE A 158 -11.11 10.31 2.23
N LYS A 159 -10.90 9.73 1.05
CA LYS A 159 -10.00 10.31 0.04
C LYS A 159 -10.49 11.68 -0.45
N LYS A 160 -11.81 11.87 -0.51
CA LYS A 160 -12.46 13.13 -0.93
C LYS A 160 -12.71 14.08 0.24
N LEU A 161 -12.73 13.57 1.48
CA LEU A 161 -12.95 14.35 2.69
C LEU A 161 -11.86 15.42 2.85
N GLU A 162 -12.30 16.67 3.01
CA GLU A 162 -11.45 17.81 3.31
C GLU A 162 -11.35 18.00 4.83
N CYS A 163 -10.12 18.11 5.31
CA CYS A 163 -9.84 18.30 6.72
C CYS A 163 -10.16 19.74 7.15
N THR A 164 -10.99 19.92 8.18
CA THR A 164 -11.30 21.26 8.72
C THR A 164 -10.09 21.98 9.32
N ASN A 165 -9.06 21.23 9.78
CA ASN A 165 -7.88 21.79 10.46
C ASN A 165 -6.78 22.28 9.51
N CYS A 166 -6.62 21.68 8.33
CA CYS A 166 -5.57 22.03 7.37
C CYS A 166 -6.07 22.23 5.93
N LYS A 167 -7.38 22.08 5.68
CA LYS A 167 -8.01 22.19 4.35
C LYS A 167 -7.44 21.24 3.28
N LEU A 168 -6.65 20.23 3.68
CA LEU A 168 -6.13 19.19 2.79
C LEU A 168 -7.10 18.00 2.72
N LYS A 169 -7.13 17.34 1.56
CA LYS A 169 -7.97 16.16 1.30
C LYS A 169 -7.27 14.85 1.62
N GLY A 170 -8.01 13.92 2.21
CA GLY A 170 -7.55 12.54 2.45
C GLY A 170 -7.43 12.14 3.93
N HIS A 171 -7.81 12.96 4.89
CA HIS A 171 -7.82 12.56 6.29
C HIS A 171 -8.92 13.29 7.07
N PRO A 172 -9.48 12.66 8.13
CA PRO A 172 -10.37 13.34 9.05
C PRO A 172 -9.60 14.31 9.95
N ALA A 173 -10.24 15.39 10.40
CA ALA A 173 -9.63 16.42 11.23
C ALA A 173 -8.95 15.87 12.51
N ILE A 174 -9.53 14.80 13.08
CA ILE A 174 -9.01 14.10 14.26
C ILE A 174 -7.62 13.49 14.00
N LYS A 175 -7.33 13.07 12.76
CA LYS A 175 -6.04 12.48 12.36
C LYS A 175 -5.10 13.47 11.67
N CYS A 176 -5.41 14.77 11.73
CA CYS A 176 -4.60 15.80 11.09
C CYS A 176 -3.26 15.93 11.81
N SER A 177 -2.16 15.70 11.08
CA SER A 177 -0.83 15.86 11.64
C SER A 177 -0.36 17.32 11.60
N MET A 178 0.50 17.71 12.54
CA MET A 178 1.12 19.05 12.54
C MET A 178 1.88 19.32 11.23
N ALA A 179 2.51 18.29 10.64
CA ALA A 179 3.19 18.40 9.36
C ALA A 179 2.23 18.75 8.19
N GLU A 180 1.02 18.20 8.19
CA GLU A 180 0.00 18.55 7.19
C GLU A 180 -0.52 19.98 7.40
N LYS A 181 -0.66 20.39 8.66
CA LYS A 181 -1.00 21.78 9.00
C LYS A 181 0.05 22.76 8.50
N ILE A 182 1.35 22.47 8.73
CA ILE A 182 2.45 23.31 8.22
C ILE A 182 2.44 23.38 6.69
N LYS A 183 2.30 22.24 6.00
CA LYS A 183 2.20 22.20 4.54
C LYS A 183 1.03 22.99 3.96
N SER A 184 -0.06 23.11 4.72
CA SER A 184 -1.21 23.92 4.30
C SER A 184 -0.94 25.43 4.41
N MET A 185 -0.05 25.84 5.33
CA MET A 185 0.37 27.23 5.51
C MET A 185 1.46 27.64 4.51
N GLU A 186 2.32 26.73 4.07
CA GLU A 186 3.40 26.98 3.10
C GLU A 186 2.93 27.34 1.67
N ARG A 187 1.61 27.49 1.43
CA ARG A 187 1.00 27.65 0.10
C ARG A 187 0.42 29.02 -0.21
N GLU A 188 0.85 30.08 0.45
CA GLU A 188 0.76 31.41 -0.17
C GLU A 188 1.97 31.58 -1.09
N LYS A 189 1.80 31.14 -2.35
CA LYS A 189 2.73 31.47 -3.43
C LYS A 189 2.71 33.00 -3.55
N ILE A 190 3.84 33.64 -3.29
CA ILE A 190 4.02 35.08 -3.53
C ILE A 190 3.58 35.36 -4.97
N ASP A 191 2.65 36.28 -5.14
CA ASP A 191 2.21 36.71 -6.47
C ASP A 191 3.25 37.66 -7.05
N TYR A 192 4.05 37.17 -8.01
CA TYR A 192 5.14 37.95 -8.60
C TYR A 192 4.62 39.04 -9.58
N THR A 193 3.32 39.08 -9.86
CA THR A 193 2.70 40.12 -10.67
C THR A 193 2.72 41.50 -10.00
N GLU A 194 2.87 41.58 -8.68
CA GLU A 194 3.05 42.85 -7.96
C GLU A 194 4.52 43.35 -7.94
N LEU A 195 5.46 42.58 -8.49
CA LEU A 195 6.89 42.93 -8.54
C LEU A 195 7.36 43.43 -9.92
N ALA A 196 6.45 43.64 -10.87
CA ALA A 196 6.79 44.29 -12.12
C ALA A 196 7.07 45.78 -11.86
N VAL A 197 8.35 46.16 -11.96
CA VAL A 197 8.75 47.57 -12.04
C VAL A 197 8.64 47.95 -13.50
N ASP A 198 7.89 49.00 -13.82
CA ASP A 198 7.79 49.52 -15.18
C ASP A 198 9.17 50.02 -15.64
N ASP A 199 9.81 49.30 -16.55
CA ASP A 199 11.06 49.68 -17.22
C ASP A 199 10.77 50.79 -18.25
N ASP A 200 10.39 51.99 -17.79
CA ASP A 200 10.40 53.20 -18.60
C ASP A 200 11.82 53.79 -18.61
N LEU A 201 12.70 53.20 -19.41
CA LEU A 201 13.99 53.81 -19.77
C LEU A 201 13.88 54.45 -21.17
N PRO A 202 14.08 55.78 -21.29
CA PRO A 202 14.04 56.46 -22.58
C PRO A 202 15.26 56.06 -23.43
N THR A 203 15.01 55.55 -24.62
CA THR A 203 16.03 55.37 -25.66
C THR A 203 16.54 56.75 -26.10
N LEU A 204 17.82 57.02 -25.82
CA LEU A 204 18.62 58.08 -26.42
C LEU A 204 19.61 57.49 -27.43
#